data_AF-A0A1Z9T624-F1
#
_entry.id   AF-A0A1Z9T624-F1
#
_cell.length_a   1.000
_cell.length_b   1.000
_cell.length_c   1.000
_cell.angle_alpha   90.00
_cell.angle_beta   90.00
_cell.angle_gamma   90.00
#
_symmetry.space_group_name_H-M   'P 1'
#
loop_
_entity.id
_entity.type
_entity.pdbx_description
1 polymer ?
#
loop_
_entity_poly.entity_id
_entity_poly.type
_entity_poly.pdbx_seq_one_letter_code
_entity_poly.pdbx_strand_id
1 'polypeptide(L)'
;MIKKKLLKTRFKARFRKNKRILKEKIESFFGWVKGAEIVELPTCNIKEDPVRPELDNEFRTSYGRKIYGVKYQNEIHAVMCFAFTNNIPKSVEELDMMSKDAYLQSINRDFKVGQIAIAYTVWSKKKGGGKLIVKEVFKLIKKSNHLNRLITLSPLTEMARKFHLRNGAIELQVNETTQNFEYTKVQN
;
A
#
# COMPACT_ATOMS: atom_id res chain seq x y z
N MET A 1 -3.70 -53.37 -17.48
CA MET A 1 -4.76 -52.34 -17.26
C MET A 1 -4.79 -51.71 -15.85
N ILE A 2 -4.45 -52.45 -14.79
CA ILE A 2 -4.68 -52.03 -13.38
C ILE A 2 -3.82 -50.82 -12.93
N LYS A 3 -2.52 -50.76 -13.31
CA LYS A 3 -1.61 -49.66 -12.94
C LYS A 3 -2.06 -48.28 -13.46
N LYS A 4 -2.59 -48.18 -14.69
CA LYS A 4 -3.13 -46.92 -15.27
C LYS A 4 -4.36 -46.41 -14.52
N LYS A 5 -5.21 -47.32 -13.98
CA LYS A 5 -6.42 -46.97 -13.22
C LYS A 5 -6.05 -46.37 -11.86
N LEU A 6 -5.09 -46.96 -11.15
CA LEU A 6 -4.53 -46.48 -9.87
C LEU A 6 -3.83 -45.11 -9.97
N LEU A 7 -3.09 -44.87 -11.06
CA LEU A 7 -2.49 -43.55 -11.35
C LEU A 7 -3.57 -42.48 -11.58
N LYS A 8 -4.63 -42.78 -12.36
CA LYS A 8 -5.76 -41.86 -12.58
C LYS A 8 -6.52 -41.54 -11.28
N THR A 9 -6.74 -42.50 -10.38
CA THR A 9 -7.37 -42.24 -9.08
C THR A 9 -6.50 -41.39 -8.17
N ARG A 10 -5.18 -41.63 -8.11
CA ARG A 10 -4.23 -40.81 -7.34
C ARG A 10 -4.18 -39.36 -7.83
N PHE A 11 -4.16 -39.15 -9.15
CA PHE A 11 -4.21 -37.80 -9.73
C PHE A 11 -5.54 -37.08 -9.42
N LYS A 12 -6.69 -37.77 -9.56
CA LYS A 12 -8.00 -37.19 -9.21
C LYS A 12 -8.10 -36.84 -7.71
N ALA A 13 -7.58 -37.70 -6.83
CA ALA A 13 -7.53 -37.43 -5.39
C ALA A 13 -6.64 -36.21 -5.06
N ARG A 14 -5.46 -36.12 -5.68
CA ARG A 14 -4.55 -34.97 -5.54
C ARG A 14 -5.17 -33.67 -6.05
N PHE A 15 -5.87 -33.73 -7.19
CA PHE A 15 -6.57 -32.57 -7.75
C PHE A 15 -7.72 -32.10 -6.84
N ARG A 16 -8.49 -33.04 -6.27
CA ARG A 16 -9.59 -32.74 -5.33
C ARG A 16 -9.05 -32.14 -4.02
N LYS A 17 -7.95 -32.66 -3.49
CA LYS A 17 -7.24 -32.10 -2.32
C LYS A 17 -6.73 -30.68 -2.60
N ASN A 18 -6.08 -30.45 -3.74
CA ASN A 18 -5.59 -29.13 -4.14
C ASN A 18 -6.73 -28.12 -4.33
N LYS A 19 -7.86 -28.54 -4.93
CA LYS A 19 -9.05 -27.69 -5.09
C LYS A 19 -9.64 -27.27 -3.74
N ARG A 20 -9.67 -28.18 -2.76
CA ARG A 20 -10.14 -27.89 -1.40
C ARG A 20 -9.21 -26.89 -0.68
N ILE A 21 -7.90 -27.12 -0.73
CA ILE A 21 -6.91 -26.19 -0.15
C ILE A 21 -7.00 -24.80 -0.79
N LEU A 22 -7.21 -24.73 -2.10
CA LEU A 22 -7.39 -23.46 -2.81
C LEU A 22 -8.69 -22.76 -2.38
N LYS A 23 -9.79 -23.51 -2.24
CA LYS A 23 -11.07 -22.98 -1.76
C LYS A 23 -10.95 -22.42 -0.33
N GLU A 24 -10.32 -23.16 0.58
CA GLU A 24 -10.08 -22.74 1.97
C GLU A 24 -9.20 -21.47 2.02
N LYS A 25 -8.13 -21.39 1.20
CA LYS A 25 -7.29 -20.18 1.09
C LYS A 25 -8.04 -18.98 0.53
N ILE A 26 -8.92 -19.21 -0.44
CA ILE A 26 -9.76 -18.15 -1.05
C ILE A 26 -10.80 -17.66 -0.05
N GLU A 27 -11.49 -18.55 0.65
CA GLU A 27 -12.47 -18.19 1.70
C GLU A 27 -11.80 -17.43 2.85
N SER A 28 -10.63 -17.89 3.31
CA SER A 28 -9.83 -17.16 4.30
C SER A 28 -9.39 -15.79 3.78
N PHE A 29 -9.00 -15.69 2.50
CA PHE A 29 -8.63 -14.43 1.86
C PHE A 29 -9.82 -13.46 1.77
N PHE A 30 -11.00 -13.92 1.38
CA PHE A 30 -12.20 -13.08 1.33
C PHE A 30 -12.69 -12.69 2.72
N GLY A 31 -12.57 -13.58 3.71
CA GLY A 31 -12.97 -13.30 5.09
C GLY A 31 -12.23 -12.11 5.70
N TRP A 32 -10.92 -12.03 5.51
CA TRP A 32 -10.15 -10.92 6.06
C TRP A 32 -10.26 -9.63 5.25
N VAL A 33 -10.37 -9.72 3.92
CA VAL A 33 -10.62 -8.53 3.08
C VAL A 33 -11.95 -7.87 3.42
N LYS A 34 -12.99 -8.66 3.74
CA LYS A 34 -14.32 -8.14 4.09
C LYS A 34 -14.41 -7.57 5.51
N GLY A 35 -13.63 -8.11 6.45
CA GLY A 35 -13.62 -7.63 7.84
C GLY A 35 -12.51 -6.62 8.15
N ALA A 36 -11.73 -6.21 7.15
CA ALA A 36 -10.61 -5.30 7.32
C ALA A 36 -11.08 -3.84 7.38
N GLU A 37 -10.66 -3.13 8.41
CA GLU A 37 -10.93 -1.70 8.60
C GLU A 37 -9.67 -0.88 8.36
N ILE A 38 -9.82 0.29 7.74
CA ILE A 38 -8.72 1.27 7.65
C ILE A 38 -8.76 2.16 8.88
N VAL A 39 -7.65 2.20 9.61
CA VAL A 39 -7.48 3.03 10.81
C VAL A 39 -6.28 3.95 10.62
N GLU A 40 -6.38 5.18 11.11
CA GLU A 40 -5.23 6.07 11.25
C GLU A 40 -4.44 5.65 12.50
N LEU A 41 -3.12 5.54 12.38
CA LEU A 41 -2.24 5.09 13.45
C LEU A 41 -1.35 6.23 13.93
N PRO A 42 -1.19 6.43 15.25
CA PRO A 42 -0.27 7.43 15.78
C PRO A 42 1.20 7.01 15.62
N THR A 43 1.48 5.70 15.54
CA THR A 43 2.83 5.15 15.37
C THR A 43 2.78 3.83 14.61
N CYS A 44 3.91 3.41 14.05
CA CYS A 44 4.10 2.08 13.49
C CYS A 44 5.42 1.46 13.95
N ASN A 45 5.54 0.13 13.81
CA ASN A 45 6.77 -0.57 14.12
C ASN A 45 7.75 -0.45 12.95
N ILE A 46 8.72 0.46 13.08
CA ILE A 46 9.71 0.76 12.04
C ILE A 46 10.59 -0.45 11.72
N LYS A 47 10.85 -1.33 12.70
CA LYS A 47 11.66 -2.55 12.50
C LYS A 47 11.00 -3.57 11.60
N GLU A 48 9.68 -3.50 11.45
CA GLU A 48 8.92 -4.38 10.56
C GLU A 48 8.79 -3.81 9.14
N ASP A 49 9.23 -2.57 8.91
CA ASP A 49 9.17 -1.90 7.61
C ASP A 49 10.32 -2.37 6.70
N PRO A 50 10.05 -3.14 5.64
CA PRO A 50 11.08 -3.60 4.72
C PRO A 50 11.43 -2.56 3.65
N VAL A 51 10.70 -1.43 3.58
CA VAL A 51 10.80 -0.44 2.50
C VAL A 51 11.65 0.74 2.94
N ARG A 52 11.37 1.29 4.13
CA ARG A 52 12.09 2.44 4.69
C ARG A 52 12.28 2.35 6.21
N PRO A 53 13.04 1.36 6.71
CA PRO A 53 13.32 1.23 8.14
C PRO A 53 14.16 2.39 8.72
N GLU A 54 14.78 3.21 7.86
CA GLU A 54 15.52 4.41 8.25
C GLU A 54 14.64 5.56 8.73
N LEU A 55 13.33 5.55 8.40
CA LEU A 55 12.40 6.62 8.74
C LEU A 55 11.63 6.32 10.02
N ASP A 56 11.86 7.16 11.04
CA ASP A 56 11.23 7.04 12.35
C ASP A 56 9.77 7.50 12.40
N ASN A 57 9.14 7.37 13.58
CA ASN A 57 7.75 7.76 13.76
C ASN A 57 7.55 9.28 13.84
N GLU A 58 8.59 10.03 14.26
CA GLU A 58 8.56 11.49 14.20
C GLU A 58 8.42 11.94 12.75
N PHE A 59 9.31 11.46 11.87
CA PHE A 59 9.20 11.70 10.44
C PHE A 59 7.84 11.30 9.88
N ARG A 60 7.24 10.18 10.30
CA ARG A 60 5.96 9.70 9.75
C ARG A 60 4.72 10.46 10.22
N THR A 61 4.83 11.29 11.26
CA THR A 61 3.69 11.98 11.88
C THR A 61 3.82 13.50 11.89
N SER A 62 5.03 14.03 11.70
CA SER A 62 5.23 15.47 11.60
C SER A 62 4.66 16.05 10.30
N TYR A 63 4.37 17.36 10.33
CA TYR A 63 4.00 18.16 9.14
C TYR A 63 2.81 17.59 8.35
N GLY A 64 1.80 17.08 9.07
CA GLY A 64 0.56 16.57 8.49
C GLY A 64 0.71 15.20 7.83
N ARG A 65 1.85 14.52 7.96
CA ARG A 65 2.04 13.15 7.49
C ARG A 65 1.16 12.18 8.28
N LYS A 66 0.73 11.11 7.61
CA LYS A 66 -0.22 10.15 8.17
C LYS A 66 0.23 8.72 7.96
N ILE A 67 -0.11 7.89 8.94
CA ILE A 67 0.05 6.44 8.88
C ILE A 67 -1.34 5.82 8.84
N TYR A 68 -1.63 5.04 7.81
CA TYR A 68 -2.82 4.22 7.75
C TYR A 68 -2.46 2.76 7.95
N GLY A 69 -3.31 2.05 8.69
CA GLY A 69 -3.21 0.62 8.94
C GLY A 69 -4.45 -0.11 8.45
N VAL A 70 -4.27 -1.33 7.95
CA VAL A 70 -5.37 -2.30 7.79
C VAL A 70 -5.48 -3.12 9.07
N LYS A 71 -6.54 -2.89 9.84
CA LYS A 71 -6.88 -3.62 11.05
C LYS A 71 -7.82 -4.78 10.73
N TYR A 72 -7.49 -5.98 11.18
CA TYR A 72 -8.39 -7.14 11.14
C TYR A 72 -8.15 -7.98 12.40
N GLN A 73 -9.21 -8.45 13.05
CA GLN A 73 -9.12 -9.23 14.30
C GLN A 73 -8.22 -8.57 15.36
N ASN A 74 -8.33 -7.24 15.51
CA ASN A 74 -7.51 -6.42 16.41
C ASN A 74 -6.01 -6.35 16.11
N GLU A 75 -5.55 -6.85 14.96
CA GLU A 75 -4.16 -6.76 14.52
C GLU A 75 -3.99 -5.89 13.28
N ILE A 76 -2.85 -5.21 13.17
CA ILE A 76 -2.48 -4.46 11.97
C ILE A 76 -1.73 -5.37 11.01
N HIS A 77 -2.29 -5.59 9.83
CA HIS A 77 -1.69 -6.48 8.80
C HIS A 77 -1.02 -5.75 7.65
N ALA A 78 -1.35 -4.49 7.42
CA ALA A 78 -0.71 -3.66 6.40
C ALA A 78 -0.59 -2.23 6.92
N VAL A 79 0.48 -1.56 6.51
CA VAL A 79 0.78 -0.18 6.87
C VAL A 79 1.16 0.58 5.61
N MET A 80 0.67 1.81 5.52
CA MET A 80 0.98 2.73 4.44
C MET A 80 1.17 4.13 5.02
N CYS A 81 2.30 4.75 4.68
CA CYS A 81 2.65 6.08 5.17
C CYS A 81 2.58 7.09 4.04
N PHE A 82 2.02 8.26 4.36
CA PHE A 82 1.73 9.32 3.42
C PHE A 82 2.29 10.64 3.89
N ALA A 83 2.82 11.39 2.93
CA ALA A 83 3.02 12.83 3.06
C ALA A 83 2.13 13.55 2.06
N PHE A 84 1.84 14.81 2.34
CA PHE A 84 1.07 15.65 1.43
C PHE A 84 1.96 16.74 0.88
N THR A 85 1.98 16.89 -0.45
CA THR A 85 2.83 17.84 -1.15
C THR A 85 2.05 18.55 -2.24
N ASN A 86 2.60 19.65 -2.76
CA ASN A 86 2.08 20.33 -3.94
C ASN A 86 2.73 19.83 -5.25
N ASN A 87 3.94 19.28 -5.16
CA ASN A 87 4.73 18.77 -6.28
C ASN A 87 5.19 17.32 -6.04
N ILE A 88 5.65 16.63 -7.08
CA ILE A 88 6.12 15.25 -6.99
C ILE A 88 7.59 15.25 -6.52
N PRO A 89 7.90 14.74 -5.32
CA PRO A 89 9.28 14.63 -4.86
C PRO A 89 10.03 13.51 -5.59
N LYS A 90 11.34 13.69 -5.73
CA LYS A 90 12.28 12.73 -6.35
C LYS A 90 13.15 12.00 -5.33
N SER A 91 13.26 12.52 -4.11
CA SER A 91 14.01 11.91 -3.02
C SER A 91 13.26 12.03 -1.69
N VAL A 92 13.76 11.38 -0.64
CA VAL A 92 13.18 11.47 0.71
C VAL A 92 13.44 12.85 1.32
N GLU A 93 14.57 13.45 1.02
CA GLU A 93 14.94 14.81 1.42
C GLU A 93 13.99 15.83 0.77
N GLU A 94 13.71 15.68 -0.53
CA GLU A 94 12.70 16.49 -1.22
C GLU A 94 11.31 16.28 -0.61
N LEU A 95 10.93 15.03 -0.32
CA LEU A 95 9.66 14.72 0.34
C LEU A 95 9.55 15.45 1.69
N ASP A 96 10.64 15.46 2.48
CA ASP A 96 10.69 16.12 3.77
C ASP A 96 10.45 17.63 3.62
N MET A 97 11.21 18.28 2.74
CA MET A 97 11.14 19.72 2.48
C MET A 97 9.77 20.13 1.91
N MET A 98 9.28 19.40 0.89
CA MET A 98 8.02 19.71 0.23
C MET A 98 6.80 19.48 1.13
N SER A 99 6.84 18.50 2.02
CA SER A 99 5.72 18.27 2.95
C SER A 99 5.70 19.29 4.08
N LYS A 100 6.87 19.72 4.57
CA LYS A 100 6.99 20.88 5.48
C LYS A 100 6.42 22.15 4.86
N ASP A 101 6.82 22.47 3.64
CA ASP A 101 6.33 23.64 2.90
C ASP A 101 4.80 23.59 2.70
N ALA A 102 4.28 22.45 2.21
CA ALA A 102 2.84 22.27 2.03
C ALA A 102 2.05 22.40 3.34
N TYR A 103 2.60 21.91 4.46
CA TYR A 103 2.00 22.05 5.78
C TYR A 103 1.94 23.51 6.23
N LEU A 104 3.04 24.25 6.13
CA LEU A 104 3.09 25.67 6.49
C LEU A 104 2.11 26.51 5.66
N GLN A 105 2.03 26.25 4.35
CA GLN A 105 1.05 26.91 3.48
C GLN A 105 -0.41 26.61 3.86
N SER A 106 -0.67 25.44 4.47
CA SER A 106 -2.02 25.02 4.86
C SER A 106 -2.53 25.65 6.16
N ILE A 107 -1.66 26.24 6.98
CA ILE A 107 -2.02 26.89 8.26
C ILE A 107 -3.08 27.98 8.02
N ASN A 108 -2.98 28.68 6.90
CA ASN A 108 -3.92 29.73 6.50
C ASN A 108 -5.11 29.22 5.65
N ARG A 109 -5.28 27.89 5.51
CA ARG A 109 -6.24 27.25 4.58
C ARG A 109 -6.98 26.07 5.22
N ASP A 110 -7.46 26.23 6.45
CA ASP A 110 -8.18 25.19 7.22
C ASP A 110 -7.42 23.85 7.31
N PHE A 111 -6.09 23.88 7.32
CA PHE A 111 -5.22 22.69 7.37
C PHE A 111 -5.45 21.69 6.23
N LYS A 112 -5.88 22.16 5.05
CA LYS A 112 -5.89 21.35 3.82
C LYS A 112 -4.46 21.24 3.28
N VAL A 113 -3.73 20.26 3.78
CA VAL A 113 -2.30 20.06 3.47
C VAL A 113 -2.14 19.49 2.06
N GLY A 114 -1.43 20.23 1.20
CA GLY A 114 -1.04 19.79 -0.14
C GLY A 114 -2.19 19.50 -1.10
N GLN A 115 -1.84 19.05 -2.30
CA GLN A 115 -2.78 18.65 -3.36
C GLN A 115 -2.58 17.19 -3.79
N ILE A 116 -1.43 16.62 -3.44
CA ILE A 116 -0.97 15.29 -3.83
C ILE A 116 -0.68 14.49 -2.56
N ALA A 117 -1.27 13.30 -2.45
CA ALA A 117 -0.88 12.32 -1.45
C ALA A 117 0.29 11.50 -1.98
N ILE A 118 1.44 11.59 -1.32
CA ILE A 118 2.66 10.85 -1.64
C ILE A 118 2.81 9.66 -0.69
N ALA A 119 2.61 8.46 -1.22
CA ALA A 119 2.87 7.22 -0.51
C ALA A 119 4.35 6.83 -0.63
N TYR A 120 5.12 7.05 0.43
CA TYR A 120 6.56 6.77 0.44
C TYR A 120 6.91 5.39 1.04
N THR A 121 5.95 4.75 1.70
CA THR A 121 6.09 3.42 2.29
C THR A 121 4.77 2.65 2.17
N VAL A 122 4.85 1.38 1.74
CA VAL A 122 3.74 0.42 1.78
C VAL A 122 4.31 -0.95 2.15
N TRP A 123 3.80 -1.56 3.21
CA TRP A 123 4.17 -2.94 3.55
C TRP A 123 3.02 -3.70 4.21
N SER A 124 3.12 -5.03 4.21
CA SER A 124 2.10 -5.88 4.81
C SER A 124 2.67 -7.20 5.30
N LYS A 125 2.26 -7.62 6.50
CA LYS A 125 2.56 -8.95 7.06
C LYS A 125 1.83 -10.07 6.32
N LYS A 126 0.66 -9.76 5.77
CA LYS A 126 -0.22 -10.72 5.10
C LYS A 126 -0.24 -10.51 3.60
N LYS A 127 -0.11 -11.60 2.84
CA LYS A 127 -0.19 -11.56 1.37
C LYS A 127 -1.49 -10.91 0.91
N GLY A 128 -1.37 -9.91 0.06
CA GLY A 128 -2.50 -9.12 -0.46
C GLY A 128 -2.84 -7.87 0.36
N GLY A 129 -2.23 -7.67 1.53
CA GLY A 129 -2.44 -6.47 2.34
C GLY A 129 -1.97 -5.18 1.67
N GLY A 130 -0.80 -5.21 1.02
CA GLY A 130 -0.35 -4.09 0.21
C GLY A 130 -1.36 -3.67 -0.87
N LYS A 131 -2.01 -4.64 -1.54
CA LYS A 131 -3.05 -4.33 -2.55
C LYS A 131 -4.31 -3.75 -1.89
N LEU A 132 -4.72 -4.33 -0.75
CA LEU A 132 -5.90 -3.92 -0.02
C LEU A 132 -5.77 -2.48 0.50
N ILE A 133 -4.65 -2.15 1.16
CA ILE A 133 -4.45 -0.82 1.73
C ILE A 133 -4.38 0.25 0.65
N VAL A 134 -3.69 -0.02 -0.47
CA VAL A 134 -3.64 0.89 -1.62
C VAL A 134 -5.05 1.14 -2.16
N LYS A 135 -5.86 0.09 -2.32
CA LYS A 135 -7.25 0.20 -2.82
C LYS A 135 -8.12 1.04 -1.89
N GLU A 136 -8.08 0.78 -0.59
CA GLU A 136 -8.93 1.51 0.36
C GLU A 136 -8.47 2.95 0.57
N VAL A 137 -7.16 3.22 0.66
CA VAL A 137 -6.67 4.59 0.78
C VAL A 137 -6.92 5.39 -0.49
N PHE A 138 -6.81 4.77 -1.67
CA PHE A 138 -7.18 5.44 -2.91
C PHE A 138 -8.66 5.88 -2.92
N LYS A 139 -9.58 5.07 -2.38
CA LYS A 139 -10.99 5.46 -2.20
C LYS A 139 -11.13 6.61 -1.21
N LEU A 140 -10.38 6.61 -0.10
CA LEU A 140 -10.39 7.70 0.88
C LEU A 140 -9.92 9.02 0.26
N ILE A 141 -8.83 8.99 -0.49
CA ILE A 141 -8.29 10.16 -1.20
C ILE A 141 -9.30 10.69 -2.22
N LYS A 142 -9.93 9.82 -3.01
CA LYS A 142 -10.95 10.24 -3.99
C LYS A 142 -12.23 10.82 -3.38
N LYS A 143 -12.52 10.55 -2.10
CA LYS A 143 -13.60 11.21 -1.36
C LYS A 143 -13.19 12.59 -0.81
N SER A 144 -11.89 12.88 -0.76
CA SER A 144 -11.39 14.17 -0.31
C SER A 144 -11.45 15.19 -1.45
N ASN A 145 -12.09 16.34 -1.21
CA ASN A 145 -12.29 17.37 -2.25
C ASN A 145 -11.00 18.14 -2.62
N HIS A 146 -9.92 18.05 -1.83
CA HIS A 146 -8.68 18.80 -2.07
C HIS A 146 -7.50 17.91 -2.53
N LEU A 147 -7.60 16.59 -2.39
CA LEU A 147 -6.55 15.66 -2.81
C LEU A 147 -6.93 15.00 -4.12
N ASN A 148 -6.25 15.40 -5.19
CA ASN A 148 -6.64 14.99 -6.54
C ASN A 148 -5.87 13.74 -7.02
N ARG A 149 -4.69 13.51 -6.44
CA ARG A 149 -3.69 12.55 -6.95
C ARG A 149 -3.12 11.69 -5.82
N LEU A 150 -2.95 10.40 -6.11
CA LEU A 150 -2.19 9.45 -5.29
C LEU A 150 -0.95 9.03 -6.08
N ILE A 151 0.21 9.46 -5.60
CA ILE A 151 1.50 9.18 -6.21
C ILE A 151 2.37 8.46 -5.18
N THR A 152 3.29 7.62 -5.63
CA THR A 152 4.22 6.92 -4.76
C THR A 152 5.63 7.48 -4.87
N LEU A 153 6.42 7.32 -3.82
CA LEU A 153 7.86 7.53 -3.83
C LEU A 153 8.55 6.22 -3.44
N SER A 154 8.63 5.31 -4.42
CA SER A 154 9.03 3.93 -4.19
C SER A 154 10.54 3.76 -4.39
N PRO A 155 11.20 2.83 -3.67
CA PRO A 155 12.62 2.56 -3.88
C PRO A 155 12.86 2.00 -5.29
N LEU A 156 14.05 2.22 -5.84
CA LEU A 156 14.44 1.80 -7.19
C LEU A 156 14.66 0.28 -7.29
N THR A 157 13.60 -0.50 -7.04
CA THR A 157 13.62 -1.97 -7.10
C THR A 157 12.61 -2.50 -8.11
N GLU A 158 12.97 -3.61 -8.75
CA GLU A 158 12.06 -4.30 -9.69
C GLU A 158 10.82 -4.84 -8.97
N MET A 159 10.96 -5.20 -7.69
CA MET A 159 9.86 -5.67 -6.86
C MET A 159 8.80 -4.56 -6.67
N ALA A 160 9.21 -3.34 -6.31
CA ALA A 160 8.31 -2.21 -6.18
C ALA A 160 7.65 -1.86 -7.52
N ARG A 161 8.43 -1.81 -8.60
CA ARG A 161 7.92 -1.55 -9.95
C ARG A 161 6.84 -2.55 -10.36
N LYS A 162 7.13 -3.86 -10.24
CA LYS A 162 6.16 -4.93 -10.53
C LYS A 162 4.92 -4.84 -9.65
N PHE A 163 5.08 -4.48 -8.37
CA PHE A 163 3.96 -4.30 -7.45
C PHE A 163 3.03 -3.18 -7.93
N HIS A 164 3.55 -2.00 -8.24
CA HIS A 164 2.73 -0.85 -8.65
C HIS A 164 2.05 -1.07 -10.00
N LEU A 165 2.79 -1.55 -11.01
CA LEU A 165 2.24 -1.81 -12.34
C LEU A 165 1.14 -2.88 -12.33
N ARG A 166 1.34 -3.98 -11.58
CA ARG A 166 0.30 -5.03 -11.41
C ARG A 166 -0.95 -4.48 -10.70
N ASN A 167 -0.76 -3.49 -9.83
CA ASN A 167 -1.83 -2.80 -9.14
C ASN A 167 -2.34 -1.57 -9.90
N GLY A 168 -2.02 -1.43 -11.20
CA GLY A 168 -2.69 -0.50 -12.12
C GLY A 168 -2.23 0.94 -11.98
N ALA A 169 -1.10 1.16 -11.32
CA ALA A 169 -0.42 2.44 -11.35
C ALA A 169 0.35 2.61 -12.67
N ILE A 170 0.53 3.85 -13.07
CA ILE A 170 1.33 4.24 -14.24
C ILE A 170 2.66 4.78 -13.74
N GLU A 171 3.77 4.35 -14.34
CA GLU A 171 5.10 4.89 -14.06
C GLU A 171 5.18 6.33 -14.59
N LEU A 172 5.45 7.28 -13.69
CA LEU A 172 5.56 8.70 -14.06
C LEU A 172 7.00 9.08 -14.37
N GLN A 173 7.92 8.75 -13.46
CA GLN A 173 9.34 9.09 -13.59
C GLN A 173 10.20 8.13 -12.78
N VAL A 174 11.45 7.99 -13.22
CA VAL A 174 12.52 7.25 -12.54
C VAL A 174 13.58 8.27 -12.14
N ASN A 175 13.97 8.27 -10.87
CA ASN A 175 14.95 9.19 -10.28
C ASN A 175 16.22 8.41 -9.91
N GLU A 176 17.19 9.09 -9.31
CA GLU A 176 18.47 8.48 -8.91
C GLU A 176 18.30 7.33 -7.91
N THR A 177 17.48 7.53 -6.87
CA THR A 177 17.28 6.55 -5.78
C THR A 177 15.84 6.07 -5.64
N THR A 178 14.91 6.67 -6.38
CA THR A 178 13.47 6.40 -6.28
C THR A 178 12.79 6.34 -7.63
N GLN A 179 11.52 5.93 -7.64
CA GLN A 179 10.66 5.91 -8.82
C GLN A 179 9.23 6.25 -8.38
N ASN A 180 8.52 7.03 -9.20
CA ASN A 180 7.18 7.50 -8.88
C ASN A 180 6.14 6.80 -9.75
N PHE A 181 5.06 6.34 -9.11
CA PHE A 181 3.91 5.76 -9.78
C PHE A 181 2.63 6.50 -9.39
N GLU A 182 1.73 6.72 -10.34
CA GLU A 182 0.43 7.33 -10.09
C GLU A 182 -0.70 6.34 -10.23
N TYR A 183 -1.57 6.31 -9.22
CA TYR A 183 -2.81 5.56 -9.25
C TYR A 183 -3.93 6.44 -9.82
N THR A 184 -4.48 6.04 -10.96
CA THR A 184 -5.53 6.81 -11.65
C THR A 184 -6.93 6.21 -11.50
N LYS A 185 -7.02 4.90 -11.21
CA LYS A 185 -8.30 4.16 -11.13
C LYS A 185 -8.33 3.22 -9.93
N VAL A 186 -9.50 3.04 -9.33
CA VAL A 186 -9.74 2.02 -8.30
C VAL A 186 -9.64 0.67 -8.99
N GLN A 187 -8.69 -0.18 -8.60
CA GLN A 187 -8.68 -1.56 -9.09
C GLN A 187 -9.82 -2.36 -8.49
N ASN A 188 -10.66 -2.95 -9.35
CA ASN A 188 -11.69 -3.91 -8.95
C ASN A 188 -11.07 -5.21 -8.41
#